data_AF-A0A8D8PPN0-F1
#
_entry.id   AF-A0A8D8PPN0-F1
#
_cell.length_a   1.000
_cell.length_b   1.000
_cell.length_c   1.000
_cell.angle_alpha   90.00
_cell.angle_beta   90.00
_cell.angle_gamma   90.00
#
_symmetry.space_group_name_H-M   'P 1'
#
loop_
_entity.id
_entity.type
_entity.pdbx_description
1 polymer ?
#
loop_
_entity_poly.entity_id
_entity_poly.type
_entity_poly.pdbx_seq_one_letter_code
_entity_poly.pdbx_strand_id
1 'polypeptide(L)'
;MKVDESEAYMYDPAVFYGHHEYDLAISSMFPGFRQQFYDAYHALIPKAPGFEDRQRVYQLFHYLNHWNHFGGGYKSSSLSIMRNLASMLKKRLIEALVLPLFNYCDVVYSPNLKVELQQYLQRAQNACVSYICNLQTF
;
A
#
# COMPACT_ATOMS: atom_id res chain seq x y z
N MET A 1 -2.27 -11.71 33.50
CA MET A 1 -3.66 -11.45 33.09
C MET A 1 -4.28 -12.80 32.79
N LYS A 2 -5.40 -13.17 33.43
CA LYS A 2 -6.14 -14.37 33.03
C LYS A 2 -6.89 -13.99 31.75
N VAL A 3 -6.66 -14.74 30.68
CA VAL A 3 -7.40 -14.58 29.42
C VAL A 3 -8.73 -15.31 29.58
N ASP A 4 -9.84 -14.59 29.43
CA ASP A 4 -11.16 -15.19 29.30
C ASP A 4 -11.33 -15.65 27.85
N GLU A 5 -11.62 -16.93 27.62
CA GLU A 5 -11.79 -17.49 26.27
C GLU A 5 -13.05 -16.97 25.55
N SER A 6 -13.96 -16.31 26.27
CA SER A 6 -15.18 -15.73 25.69
C SER A 6 -14.99 -14.32 25.11
N GLU A 7 -13.85 -13.68 25.38
CA GLU A 7 -13.57 -12.31 24.95
C GLU A 7 -12.40 -12.24 23.96
N ALA A 8 -12.46 -11.26 23.06
CA ALA A 8 -11.37 -10.99 22.12
C ALA A 8 -10.44 -9.92 22.69
N TYR A 9 -9.14 -10.20 22.69
CA TYR A 9 -8.09 -9.27 23.10
C TYR A 9 -7.18 -8.96 21.91
N MET A 10 -6.77 -7.70 21.78
CA MET A 10 -5.85 -7.23 20.73
C MET A 10 -4.56 -6.70 21.37
N TYR A 11 -3.42 -6.95 20.74
CA TYR A 11 -2.08 -6.58 21.21
C TYR A 11 -1.30 -5.87 20.10
N ASP A 12 -0.23 -5.17 20.48
CA ASP A 12 0.74 -4.50 19.59
C ASP A 12 0.11 -3.58 18.53
N PRO A 13 -0.66 -2.55 18.94
CA PRO A 13 -1.38 -1.73 18.00
C PRO A 13 -0.46 -0.74 17.27
N ALA A 14 -0.69 -0.55 15.97
CA ALA A 14 -0.13 0.52 15.16
C ALA A 14 -1.23 1.55 14.85
N VAL A 15 -1.74 2.24 15.89
CA VAL A 15 -2.95 3.07 15.80
C VAL A 15 -2.79 4.32 14.92
N PHE A 16 -3.81 4.61 14.12
CA PHE A 16 -3.98 5.88 13.42
C PHE A 16 -5.46 6.08 13.05
N TYR A 17 -5.84 7.32 12.71
CA TYR A 17 -7.14 7.61 12.12
C TYR A 17 -7.11 7.25 10.63
N GLY A 18 -7.80 6.17 10.26
CA GLY A 18 -7.79 5.63 8.92
C GLY A 18 -9.17 5.16 8.46
N HIS A 19 -9.22 4.63 7.24
CA HIS A 19 -10.42 4.00 6.73
C HIS A 19 -10.68 2.68 7.47
N HIS A 20 -11.89 2.45 7.95
CA HIS A 20 -12.24 1.29 8.79
C HIS A 20 -11.98 -0.07 8.11
N GLU A 21 -11.98 -0.11 6.77
CA GLU A 21 -11.68 -1.32 6.00
C GLU A 21 -10.19 -1.72 6.04
N TYR A 22 -9.31 -0.84 6.53
CA TYR A 22 -7.87 -1.07 6.56
C TYR A 22 -7.49 -2.32 7.37
N ASP A 23 -8.08 -2.49 8.56
CA ASP A 23 -7.77 -3.65 9.42
C ASP A 23 -8.28 -4.98 8.87
N LEU A 24 -9.32 -4.95 8.00
CA LEU A 24 -9.80 -6.17 7.32
C LEU A 24 -8.76 -6.71 6.32
N ALA A 25 -7.91 -5.83 5.80
CA ALA A 25 -6.91 -6.21 4.81
C ALA A 25 -5.87 -7.13 5.43
N ILE A 26 -5.29 -6.77 6.58
CA ILE A 26 -4.32 -7.60 7.29
C ILE A 26 -4.97 -8.87 7.87
N SER A 27 -6.23 -8.79 8.34
CA SER A 27 -6.93 -9.96 8.89
C SER A 27 -7.14 -11.06 7.84
N SER A 28 -7.19 -10.68 6.55
CA SER A 28 -7.38 -11.61 5.43
C SER A 28 -6.06 -12.18 4.85
N MET A 29 -4.90 -11.63 5.23
CA MET A 29 -3.60 -12.06 4.69
C MET A 29 -3.08 -13.35 5.34
N PHE A 30 -3.49 -13.61 6.59
CA PHE A 30 -3.00 -14.72 7.38
C PHE A 30 -4.15 -15.59 7.85
N PRO A 31 -3.92 -16.90 8.05
CA PRO A 31 -4.93 -17.76 8.66
C PRO A 31 -5.22 -17.29 10.09
N GLY A 32 -6.51 -17.25 10.48
CA GLY A 32 -6.91 -16.93 11.85
C GLY A 32 -8.36 -16.50 11.96
N PHE A 33 -8.81 -15.61 11.06
CA PHE A 33 -10.19 -15.15 11.02
C PHE A 33 -11.04 -16.05 10.12
N ARG A 34 -12.18 -16.51 10.65
CA ARG A 34 -13.16 -17.33 9.91
C ARG A 34 -14.17 -16.43 9.18
N GLN A 35 -14.88 -16.98 8.20
CA GLN A 35 -15.90 -16.24 7.44
C GLN A 35 -16.95 -15.55 8.33
N GLN A 36 -17.32 -16.18 9.46
CA GLN A 36 -18.27 -15.60 10.41
C GLN A 36 -17.85 -14.24 10.96
N PHE A 37 -16.54 -13.97 11.09
CA PHE A 37 -16.04 -12.65 11.50
C PHE A 37 -16.39 -11.59 10.46
N TYR A 38 -16.12 -11.87 9.19
CA TYR A 38 -16.40 -10.94 8.08
C TYR A 38 -17.90 -10.73 7.88
N ASP A 39 -18.69 -11.80 8.02
CA ASP A 39 -20.15 -11.72 7.91
C ASP A 39 -20.74 -10.86 9.03
N ALA A 40 -20.31 -11.05 10.28
CA ALA A 40 -20.74 -10.24 11.42
C ALA A 40 -20.32 -8.77 11.26
N TYR A 41 -19.09 -8.51 10.79
CA TYR A 41 -18.62 -7.16 10.51
C TYR A 41 -19.49 -6.49 9.44
N HIS A 42 -19.74 -7.17 8.32
CA HIS A 42 -20.50 -6.60 7.21
C HIS A 42 -22.01 -6.53 7.43
N ALA A 43 -22.55 -7.26 8.42
CA ALA A 43 -23.90 -7.05 8.92
C ALA A 43 -24.06 -5.68 9.61
N LEU A 44 -22.99 -5.18 10.24
CA LEU A 44 -22.96 -3.87 10.90
C LEU A 44 -22.51 -2.75 9.95
N ILE A 45 -21.48 -3.02 9.15
CA ILE A 45 -20.87 -2.07 8.21
C ILE A 45 -20.83 -2.71 6.81
N PRO A 46 -21.89 -2.52 5.99
CA PRO A 46 -21.98 -3.10 4.66
C PRO A 46 -20.82 -2.68 3.75
N LYS A 47 -20.39 -3.58 2.86
CA LYS A 47 -19.37 -3.28 1.85
C LYS A 47 -19.83 -2.14 0.94
N ALA A 48 -19.09 -1.04 0.95
CA ALA A 48 -19.32 0.05 0.00
C ALA A 48 -18.74 -0.30 -1.40
N PRO A 49 -19.27 0.30 -2.49
CA PRO A 49 -18.71 0.13 -3.83
C PRO A 49 -17.19 0.38 -3.85
N GLY A 50 -16.44 -0.47 -4.56
CA GLY A 50 -14.98 -0.41 -4.61
C GLY A 50 -14.25 -1.05 -3.42
N PHE A 51 -14.96 -1.75 -2.52
CA PHE A 51 -14.37 -2.47 -1.38
C PHE A 51 -13.18 -3.36 -1.78
N GLU A 52 -13.36 -4.25 -2.76
CA GLU A 52 -12.32 -5.22 -3.16
C GLU A 52 -11.05 -4.54 -3.69
N ASP A 53 -11.20 -3.38 -4.36
CA ASP A 53 -10.08 -2.60 -4.85
C ASP A 53 -9.33 -1.90 -3.71
N ARG A 54 -10.06 -1.33 -2.73
CA ARG A 54 -9.44 -0.77 -1.52
C ARG A 54 -8.74 -1.83 -0.70
N GLN A 55 -9.34 -3.02 -0.54
CA GLN A 55 -8.72 -4.15 0.14
C GLN A 55 -7.37 -4.51 -0.49
N ARG A 56 -7.29 -4.61 -1.82
CA ARG A 56 -6.01 -4.87 -2.52
C ARG A 56 -4.96 -3.79 -2.25
N VAL A 57 -5.37 -2.52 -2.19
CA VAL A 57 -4.45 -1.40 -1.87
C VAL A 57 -3.95 -1.50 -0.43
N TYR A 58 -4.82 -1.79 0.54
CA TYR A 58 -4.42 -1.95 1.94
C TYR A 58 -3.55 -3.20 2.15
N GLN A 59 -3.88 -4.31 1.49
CA GLN A 59 -3.03 -5.50 1.48
C GLN A 59 -1.65 -5.20 0.89
N LEU A 60 -1.56 -4.40 -0.18
CA LEU A 60 -0.28 -3.99 -0.76
C LEU A 60 0.61 -3.30 0.28
N PHE A 61 0.06 -2.39 1.09
CA PHE A 61 0.81 -1.76 2.18
C PHE A 61 1.39 -2.81 3.14
N HIS A 62 0.57 -3.75 3.62
CA HIS A 62 1.02 -4.76 4.57
C HIS A 62 2.04 -5.72 3.96
N TYR A 63 1.89 -6.12 2.69
CA TYR A 63 2.88 -6.95 2.00
C TYR A 63 4.21 -6.22 1.79
N LEU A 64 4.19 -4.93 1.45
CA LEU A 64 5.39 -4.11 1.37
C LEU A 64 6.06 -3.98 2.75
N ASN A 65 5.29 -3.77 3.81
CA ASN A 65 5.81 -3.72 5.17
C ASN A 65 6.46 -5.06 5.58
N HIS A 66 5.81 -6.18 5.28
CA HIS A 66 6.37 -7.51 5.55
C HIS A 66 7.61 -7.80 4.70
N TRP A 67 7.66 -7.36 3.45
CA TRP A 67 8.88 -7.45 2.64
C TRP A 67 10.01 -6.63 3.28
N ASN A 68 9.73 -5.41 3.74
CA ASN A 68 10.72 -4.57 4.41
C ASN A 68 11.29 -5.22 5.69
N HIS A 69 10.45 -5.82 6.53
CA HIS A 69 10.88 -6.41 7.80
C HIS A 69 11.44 -7.84 7.69
N PHE A 70 10.89 -8.67 6.79
CA PHE A 70 11.15 -10.11 6.76
C PHE A 70 11.77 -10.60 5.44
N GLY A 71 11.92 -9.72 4.45
CA GLY A 71 12.65 -10.01 3.22
C GLY A 71 11.86 -10.79 2.16
N GLY A 72 12.58 -11.60 1.38
CA GLY A 72 12.19 -12.04 0.03
C GLY A 72 10.88 -12.82 -0.09
N GLY A 73 10.42 -13.50 0.97
CA GLY A 73 9.19 -14.30 0.94
C GLY A 73 7.93 -13.49 0.58
N TYR A 74 7.93 -12.18 0.84
CA TYR A 74 6.80 -11.28 0.58
C TYR A 74 6.95 -10.45 -0.71
N LYS A 75 8.12 -10.53 -1.38
CA LYS A 75 8.41 -9.77 -2.60
C LYS A 75 7.48 -10.15 -3.75
N SER A 76 7.29 -11.44 -3.98
CA SER A 76 6.45 -11.95 -5.07
C SER A 76 5.00 -11.49 -4.92
N SER A 77 4.43 -11.62 -3.72
CA SER A 77 3.06 -11.16 -3.40
C SER A 77 2.91 -9.65 -3.56
N SER A 78 3.86 -8.87 -3.03
CA SER A 78 3.87 -7.41 -3.19
C SER A 78 3.85 -7.00 -4.66
N LEU A 79 4.74 -7.57 -5.47
CA LEU A 79 4.84 -7.27 -6.90
C LEU A 79 3.61 -7.77 -7.67
N SER A 80 3.04 -8.92 -7.28
CA SER A 80 1.83 -9.47 -7.90
C SER A 80 0.63 -8.53 -7.68
N ILE A 81 0.39 -8.10 -6.44
CA ILE A 81 -0.70 -7.15 -6.14
C ILE A 81 -0.48 -5.86 -6.91
N MET A 82 0.73 -5.29 -6.84
CA MET A 82 1.07 -4.05 -7.54
C MET A 82 0.79 -4.15 -9.05
N ARG A 83 1.13 -5.26 -9.69
CA ARG A 83 0.86 -5.49 -11.12
C ARG A 83 -0.63 -5.64 -11.43
N ASN A 84 -1.41 -6.21 -10.53
CA ASN A 84 -2.84 -6.50 -10.74
C ASN A 84 -3.78 -5.37 -10.28
N LEU A 85 -3.27 -4.32 -9.62
CA LEU A 85 -4.08 -3.14 -9.31
C LEU A 85 -4.63 -2.48 -10.58
N ALA A 86 -5.85 -1.94 -10.48
CA ALA A 86 -6.46 -1.14 -11.53
C ALA A 86 -5.53 0.04 -11.90
N SER A 87 -5.44 0.37 -13.20
CA SER A 87 -4.53 1.43 -13.67
C SER A 87 -4.80 2.77 -12.97
N MET A 88 -6.06 3.12 -12.74
CA MET A 88 -6.43 4.33 -12.02
C MET A 88 -5.86 4.37 -10.60
N LEU A 89 -5.88 3.26 -9.87
CA LEU A 89 -5.32 3.17 -8.52
C LEU A 89 -3.80 3.26 -8.51
N LYS A 90 -3.13 2.61 -9.47
CA LYS A 90 -1.68 2.75 -9.64
C LYS A 90 -1.28 4.20 -9.86
N LYS A 91 -2.01 4.93 -10.72
CA LYS A 91 -1.78 6.36 -10.95
C LYS A 91 -1.95 7.16 -9.67
N ARG A 92 -3.05 6.95 -8.94
CA ARG A 92 -3.32 7.61 -7.66
C ARG A 92 -2.23 7.34 -6.61
N LEU A 93 -1.73 6.11 -6.53
CA LEU A 93 -0.64 5.77 -5.61
C LEU A 93 0.66 6.51 -5.96
N ILE A 94 1.00 6.60 -7.25
CA ILE A 94 2.18 7.35 -7.70
C ILE A 94 1.99 8.85 -7.41
N GLU A 95 0.82 9.41 -7.72
CA GLU A 95 0.50 10.82 -7.44
C GLU A 95 0.58 11.16 -5.95
N ALA A 96 0.07 10.29 -5.08
CA ALA A 96 -0.08 10.58 -3.66
C ALA A 96 1.17 10.23 -2.83
N LEU A 97 1.88 9.15 -3.18
CA LEU A 97 2.95 8.60 -2.34
C LEU A 97 4.34 8.77 -2.95
N VAL A 98 4.43 8.89 -4.27
CA VAL A 98 5.72 8.88 -4.98
C VAL A 98 6.07 10.29 -5.42
N LEU A 99 5.19 10.97 -6.16
CA LEU A 99 5.46 12.31 -6.69
C LEU A 99 5.84 13.35 -5.64
N PRO A 100 5.21 13.41 -4.44
CA PRO A 100 5.59 14.41 -3.44
C PRO A 100 7.01 14.24 -2.91
N LEU A 101 7.60 13.05 -3.06
CA LEU A 101 9.00 12.78 -2.69
C LEU A 101 10.00 13.27 -3.75
N PHE A 102 9.53 13.56 -4.97
CA PHE A 102 10.34 14.10 -6.06
C PHE A 102 10.08 15.61 -6.22
N ASN A 103 10.65 16.41 -5.33
CA ASN A 103 10.71 17.85 -5.58
C ASN A 103 11.69 18.10 -6.74
N TYR A 104 11.17 18.57 -7.87
CA TYR A 104 11.96 18.81 -9.08
C TYR A 104 13.16 19.72 -8.82
N CYS A 105 12.99 20.76 -7.98
CA CYS A 105 14.08 21.68 -7.66
C CYS A 105 15.20 20.98 -6.87
N ASP A 106 14.85 20.08 -5.95
CA ASP A 106 15.83 19.33 -5.16
C ASP A 106 16.54 18.26 -6.02
N VAL A 107 15.84 17.65 -6.98
CA VAL A 107 16.42 16.65 -7.88
C VAL A 107 17.44 17.29 -8.85
N VAL A 108 17.13 18.47 -9.38
CA VAL A 108 17.96 19.13 -10.41
C VAL A 108 19.04 20.03 -9.82
N TYR A 109 18.73 20.75 -8.73
CA TYR A 109 19.60 21.82 -8.21
C TYR A 109 20.22 21.51 -6.84
N SER A 110 20.01 20.31 -6.27
CA SER A 110 20.65 20.00 -4.99
C SER A 110 22.17 19.97 -5.13
N PRO A 111 22.90 20.83 -4.39
CA PRO A 111 24.35 20.99 -4.53
C PRO A 111 25.13 19.78 -3.99
N ASN A 112 24.47 18.90 -3.24
CA ASN A 112 25.09 17.78 -2.52
C ASN A 112 24.82 16.41 -3.17
N LEU A 113 24.05 16.35 -4.25
CA LEU A 113 23.79 15.09 -4.96
C LEU A 113 24.87 14.86 -6.03
N LYS A 114 25.38 13.63 -6.11
CA LYS A 114 26.22 13.20 -7.24
C LYS A 114 25.41 13.27 -8.54
N VAL A 115 26.04 13.70 -9.62
CA VAL A 115 25.42 13.84 -10.96
C VAL A 115 24.70 12.56 -11.40
N GLU A 116 25.30 11.40 -11.17
CA GLU A 116 24.72 10.09 -11.52
C GLU A 116 23.39 9.83 -10.77
N LEU A 117 23.34 10.20 -9.49
CA LEU A 117 22.16 10.03 -8.65
C LEU A 117 21.06 11.03 -9.07
N GLN A 118 21.42 12.28 -9.38
CA GLN A 118 20.48 13.25 -9.96
C GLN A 118 19.84 12.73 -11.25
N GLN A 119 20.64 12.18 -12.16
CA GLN A 119 20.12 11.58 -13.41
C GLN A 119 19.20 10.39 -13.15
N TYR A 120 19.50 9.54 -12.16
CA TYR A 120 18.64 8.42 -11.81
C TYR A 120 17.29 8.90 -11.26
N LEU A 121 17.30 9.85 -10.34
CA LEU A 121 16.10 10.44 -9.76
C LEU A 121 15.25 11.14 -10.84
N GLN A 122 15.88 11.89 -11.75
CA GLN A 122 15.19 12.53 -12.87
C GLN A 122 14.53 11.50 -13.80
N ARG A 123 15.22 10.40 -14.13
CA ARG A 123 14.64 9.31 -14.94
C ARG A 123 13.45 8.65 -14.25
N ALA A 124 13.54 8.40 -12.94
CA ALA A 124 12.46 7.83 -12.16
C ALA A 124 11.24 8.78 -12.13
N GLN A 125 11.46 10.08 -11.91
CA GLN A 125 10.42 11.10 -11.95
C GLN A 125 9.75 11.17 -13.32
N ASN A 126 10.54 11.20 -14.40
CA ASN A 126 10.01 11.22 -15.77
C ASN A 126 9.17 9.96 -16.07
N ALA A 127 9.62 8.78 -15.63
CA ALA A 127 8.83 7.55 -15.79
C ALA A 127 7.49 7.62 -15.04
N CYS A 128 7.47 8.19 -13.83
CA CYS A 128 6.23 8.40 -13.07
C CYS A 128 5.27 9.36 -13.80
N VAL A 129 5.79 10.49 -14.30
CA VAL A 129 5.00 11.47 -15.06
C VAL A 129 4.45 10.86 -16.34
N SER A 130 5.27 10.16 -17.13
CA SER A 130 4.83 9.49 -18.35
C SER A 130 3.73 8.46 -18.06
N TYR A 131 3.86 7.69 -16.98
CA TYR A 131 2.86 6.73 -16.55
C TYR A 131 1.52 7.39 -16.17
N ILE A 132 1.56 8.47 -15.37
CA ILE A 132 0.37 9.21 -14.94
C ILE A 132 -0.33 9.84 -16.14
N CYS A 133 0.42 10.61 -16.93
CA CYS A 133 -0.07 11.37 -18.07
C CYS A 133 -0.34 10.51 -19.31
N ASN A 134 -0.09 9.19 -19.25
CA ASN A 134 -0.23 8.26 -20.37
C ASN A 134 0.56 8.73 -21.62
N LEU A 135 1.76 9.29 -21.39
CA LEU A 135 2.64 9.71 -22.46
C LEU A 135 3.34 8.46 -23.01
N GLN A 136 3.25 8.25 -24.33
CA GLN A 136 4.11 7.25 -24.96
C GLN A 136 5.56 7.72 -24.81
N THR A 137 6.42 6.86 -24.25
CA THR A 137 7.86 7.07 -24.26
C THR A 137 8.32 7.05 -25.72
N PHE A 138 8.78 8.20 -26.23
CA PHE A 138 9.41 8.34 -27.55
C PHE A 138 10.73 7.57 -27.63
#